data_AF-A0A6L6XCP2-F1
#
_entry.id   AF-A0A6L6XCP2-F1
#
_cell.length_a   1.000
_cell.length_b   1.000
_cell.length_c   1.000
_cell.angle_alpha   90.00
_cell.angle_beta   90.00
_cell.angle_gamma   90.00
#
_symmetry.space_group_name_H-M   'P 1'
#
loop_
_entity.id
_entity.type
_entity.pdbx_description
1 polymer ?
#
loop_
_entity_poly.entity_id
_entity_poly.type
_entity_poly.pdbx_seq_one_letter_code
_entity_poly.pdbx_strand_id
1 'polypeptide(L)'
;MKNKVWLFTAALLLFTAGCGKTDLTEKEINGDEQKTIESQETEKTTEKDGNASGEKKSVTENENAELQENGESYTWEDVTLQFPKSWKDKYVVAEDENGFTVFQKASYEKEKGMGYLFGISKDTEWYPDAAGVSILGYTDDGILYELTVPTDVNCDVEDETILNEYQEMMQQSDTIVKNAQIDAGNLHMDADQYIIPVSMIETLTADQLVNMSDNDLWLARNEIYARHGRGFTNEYLQSYFNACSWYEKTAETDAFDESVLSQTEKDNLKVIQEAEKTYADEHPYPKEYKTGQKVMEDIDGDGREEEIRYDVKESGDYAGYSCILTVNGTSYELCEYAAMVTPETDCFYVTDINAYDDSLEIAVLDDGPSGDYVTYFYRYDGNTLEFAGEVTGFPFKEKNGGINGFTGQSGIYGTIRTDILETAYLNGYWWYDSDAGKLEYMDTGMHRYQYFTPHRLYVDLPLWEAMDQTSDQVTVSSGQDVFFISSDAKEWIYVRAKDGTEGYIHVDGENVSNVGRPGTEVFSELNYFD
;
A
#
# COMPACT_ATOMS: atom_id res chain seq x y z
N MET A 1 -33.09 -5.10 -29.97
CA MET A 1 -32.30 -6.36 -29.89
C MET A 1 -31.94 -6.52 -28.43
N LYS A 2 -32.07 -7.75 -27.90
CA LYS A 2 -32.01 -8.00 -26.45
C LYS A 2 -30.55 -7.92 -25.98
N ASN A 3 -30.21 -6.91 -25.18
CA ASN A 3 -28.96 -6.87 -24.42
C ASN A 3 -29.01 -7.99 -23.38
N LYS A 4 -28.06 -8.92 -23.47
CA LYS A 4 -27.79 -9.90 -22.42
C LYS A 4 -26.71 -9.29 -21.54
N VAL A 5 -27.13 -8.80 -20.38
CA VAL A 5 -26.24 -8.51 -19.26
C VAL A 5 -25.79 -9.86 -18.70
N TRP A 6 -24.48 -10.12 -18.69
CA TRP A 6 -23.92 -11.22 -17.91
C TRP A 6 -23.68 -10.70 -16.50
N LEU A 7 -24.58 -11.05 -15.57
CA LEU A 7 -24.30 -10.94 -14.15
C LEU A 7 -23.43 -12.14 -13.77
N PHE A 8 -22.15 -11.90 -13.46
CA PHE A 8 -21.42 -12.79 -12.57
C PHE A 8 -21.83 -12.44 -11.14
N THR A 9 -22.76 -13.22 -10.58
CA THR A 9 -23.08 -13.16 -9.15
C THR A 9 -21.92 -13.75 -8.35
N ALA A 10 -21.10 -12.90 -7.74
CA ALA A 10 -20.33 -13.27 -6.56
C ALA A 10 -21.32 -13.48 -5.41
N ALA A 11 -21.53 -14.74 -5.01
CA ALA A 11 -22.32 -15.06 -3.84
C ALA A 11 -21.41 -14.98 -2.61
N LEU A 12 -21.43 -13.84 -1.91
CA LEU A 12 -20.81 -13.68 -0.60
C LEU A 12 -21.53 -14.62 0.39
N LEU A 13 -20.94 -15.78 0.68
CA LEU A 13 -21.44 -16.70 1.71
C LEU A 13 -20.86 -16.31 3.07
N LEU A 14 -21.56 -15.43 3.78
CA LEU A 14 -21.36 -15.20 5.21
C LEU A 14 -21.77 -16.48 5.99
N PHE A 15 -20.80 -17.31 6.35
CA PHE A 15 -21.03 -18.37 7.33
C PHE A 15 -20.89 -17.83 8.75
N THR A 16 -22.02 -17.57 9.40
CA THR A 16 -22.10 -17.42 10.84
C THR A 16 -21.88 -18.80 11.50
N ALA A 17 -20.66 -19.06 12.00
CA ALA A 17 -20.41 -20.21 12.86
C ALA A 17 -20.70 -19.84 14.33
N GLY A 18 -21.93 -20.10 14.77
CA GLY A 18 -22.31 -20.02 16.17
C GLY A 18 -21.83 -21.25 16.97
N CYS A 19 -21.04 -20.95 18.01
CA CYS A 19 -20.93 -21.63 19.32
C CYS A 19 -20.75 -23.16 19.38
N GLY A 20 -19.55 -23.58 19.79
CA GLY A 20 -19.29 -24.80 20.55
C GLY A 20 -18.46 -24.50 21.79
N LYS A 21 -19.11 -24.45 22.97
CA LYS A 21 -18.49 -24.28 24.29
C LYS A 21 -17.61 -25.47 24.66
N THR A 22 -16.45 -25.22 25.25
CA THR A 22 -15.89 -26.07 26.30
C THR A 22 -15.27 -25.22 27.41
N ASP A 23 -15.85 -25.38 28.60
CA ASP A 23 -15.45 -24.79 29.88
C ASP A 23 -13.99 -25.10 30.24
N LEU A 24 -13.22 -24.08 30.62
CA LEU A 24 -12.15 -24.21 31.62
C LEU A 24 -12.15 -22.96 32.53
N THR A 25 -12.92 -23.10 33.61
CA THR A 25 -12.81 -22.51 34.95
C THR A 25 -11.84 -21.34 35.17
N GLU A 26 -12.44 -20.22 35.59
CA GLU A 26 -11.86 -19.11 36.34
C GLU A 26 -10.97 -19.57 37.51
N LYS A 27 -9.82 -18.90 37.64
CA LYS A 27 -9.28 -18.56 38.95
C LYS A 27 -8.71 -17.15 38.92
N GLU A 28 -9.37 -16.33 39.70
CA GLU A 28 -9.20 -14.91 39.85
C GLU A 28 -8.13 -14.60 40.93
N ILE A 29 -7.52 -13.40 40.79
CA ILE A 29 -7.08 -12.46 41.85
C ILE A 29 -5.58 -12.23 42.10
N ASN A 30 -5.24 -10.93 41.90
CA ASN A 30 -4.18 -10.05 42.43
C ASN A 30 -2.73 -10.29 41.98
N GLY A 31 -1.94 -9.27 41.65
CA GLY A 31 -2.07 -7.82 41.83
C GLY A 31 -0.67 -7.25 42.06
N ASP A 32 -0.45 -6.06 41.52
CA ASP A 32 0.60 -5.09 41.83
C ASP A 32 2.06 -5.24 41.35
N GLU A 33 2.53 -4.04 40.94
CA GLU A 33 3.87 -3.44 40.99
C GLU A 33 4.82 -3.48 39.77
N GLN A 34 4.90 -2.29 39.17
CA GLN A 34 6.07 -1.71 38.50
C GLN A 34 7.40 -2.06 39.19
N LYS A 35 8.42 -2.42 38.40
CA LYS A 35 9.68 -1.63 38.33
C LYS A 35 10.69 -2.21 37.34
N THR A 36 11.16 -1.29 36.50
CA THR A 36 12.50 -1.13 35.93
C THR A 36 13.63 -1.84 36.70
N ILE A 37 14.57 -2.44 35.96
CA ILE A 37 16.03 -2.53 36.22
C ILE A 37 16.65 -3.11 34.93
N GLU A 38 17.36 -2.31 34.15
CA GLU A 38 18.82 -2.14 34.22
C GLU A 38 19.63 -3.43 33.96
N SER A 39 20.25 -3.43 32.78
CA SER A 39 21.31 -4.31 32.32
C SER A 39 22.49 -4.37 33.30
N GLN A 40 22.87 -5.57 33.72
CA GLN A 40 24.26 -5.86 34.10
C GLN A 40 24.67 -7.26 33.62
N GLU A 41 25.72 -7.28 32.80
CA GLU A 41 26.50 -8.44 32.44
C GLU A 41 27.07 -9.13 33.68
N THR A 42 27.12 -10.47 33.69
CA THR A 42 28.25 -11.16 34.30
C THR A 42 28.47 -12.52 33.64
N GLU A 43 29.64 -12.66 33.02
CA GLU A 43 30.19 -13.94 32.58
C GLU A 43 30.35 -14.91 33.77
N LYS A 44 30.03 -16.19 33.53
CA LYS A 44 30.76 -17.32 34.14
C LYS A 44 30.56 -18.62 33.37
N THR A 45 31.65 -19.07 32.77
CA THR A 45 31.94 -20.43 32.30
C THR A 45 31.75 -21.51 33.38
N THR A 46 31.18 -22.66 33.03
CA THR A 46 31.71 -24.01 33.36
C THR A 46 30.98 -25.14 32.60
N GLU A 47 31.70 -26.25 32.46
CA GLU A 47 31.58 -27.34 31.49
C GLU A 47 30.48 -28.40 31.74
N LYS A 48 30.06 -29.01 30.62
CA LYS A 48 29.69 -30.42 30.31
C LYS A 48 29.06 -31.35 31.36
N ASP A 49 27.87 -31.86 31.03
CA ASP A 49 27.52 -33.27 30.72
C ASP A 49 25.97 -33.30 30.58
N GLY A 50 25.32 -33.77 29.51
CA GLY A 50 25.28 -35.15 29.03
C GLY A 50 23.82 -35.56 28.74
N ASN A 51 23.41 -35.42 27.47
CA ASN A 51 22.47 -36.24 26.69
C ASN A 51 20.99 -36.46 27.13
N ALA A 52 20.04 -35.95 26.34
CA ALA A 52 18.74 -36.58 26.09
C ALA A 52 18.08 -36.07 24.78
N SER A 53 18.42 -36.74 23.67
CA SER A 53 17.56 -37.13 22.54
C SER A 53 16.11 -36.60 22.50
N GLY A 54 15.82 -35.76 21.50
CA GLY A 54 14.49 -35.52 20.94
C GLY A 54 14.64 -34.90 19.55
N GLU A 55 14.56 -35.72 18.51
CA GLU A 55 14.66 -35.31 17.10
C GLU A 55 13.60 -34.26 16.75
N LYS A 56 14.02 -33.01 16.53
CA LYS A 56 13.31 -32.07 15.63
C LYS A 56 13.88 -32.29 14.24
N LYS A 57 13.05 -32.77 13.31
CA LYS A 57 13.38 -32.78 11.88
C LYS A 57 13.65 -31.34 11.44
N SER A 58 14.89 -31.10 11.04
CA SER A 58 15.30 -29.95 10.24
C SER A 58 14.69 -30.10 8.85
N VAL A 59 13.91 -29.12 8.41
CA VAL A 59 13.56 -28.94 7.00
C VAL A 59 14.80 -28.33 6.36
N THR A 60 15.62 -29.17 5.72
CA THR A 60 16.88 -28.79 5.07
C THR A 60 16.64 -28.51 3.59
N GLU A 61 16.93 -27.27 3.16
CA GLU A 61 17.73 -26.83 1.99
C GLU A 61 17.50 -27.45 0.59
N ASN A 62 16.65 -28.45 0.42
CA ASN A 62 16.49 -29.20 -0.84
C ASN A 62 15.17 -28.94 -1.60
N GLU A 63 14.21 -28.22 -1.02
CA GLU A 63 12.93 -27.92 -1.70
C GLU A 63 13.03 -26.70 -2.64
N ASN A 64 13.91 -25.73 -2.33
CA ASN A 64 14.08 -24.55 -3.20
C ASN A 64 14.82 -24.85 -4.52
N ALA A 65 15.58 -25.95 -4.60
CA ALA A 65 16.32 -26.31 -5.82
C ALA A 65 15.44 -26.96 -6.91
N GLU A 66 14.25 -27.49 -6.57
CA GLU A 66 13.31 -28.05 -7.54
C GLU A 66 12.42 -26.98 -8.22
N LEU A 67 12.42 -25.75 -7.71
CA LEU A 67 11.67 -24.61 -8.26
C LEU A 67 12.20 -24.14 -9.63
N GLN A 68 13.44 -24.47 -9.98
CA GLN A 68 14.19 -23.76 -11.04
C GLN A 68 14.46 -24.57 -12.33
N GLU A 69 13.96 -25.80 -12.45
CA GLU A 69 14.07 -26.51 -13.72
C GLU A 69 12.85 -26.23 -14.61
N ASN A 70 13.07 -25.49 -15.70
CA ASN A 70 12.04 -25.24 -16.74
C ASN A 70 11.45 -26.57 -17.24
N GLY A 71 10.14 -26.70 -17.10
CA GLY A 71 9.32 -27.83 -17.52
C GLY A 71 8.75 -27.63 -18.91
N GLU A 72 7.44 -27.84 -19.04
CA GLU A 72 6.73 -27.73 -20.32
C GLU A 72 6.34 -26.27 -20.60
N SER A 73 6.55 -25.84 -21.84
CA SER A 73 6.06 -24.55 -22.33
C SER A 73 4.62 -24.68 -22.82
N TYR A 74 3.79 -23.68 -22.53
CA TYR A 74 2.44 -23.57 -23.07
C TYR A 74 2.28 -22.25 -23.81
N THR A 75 1.70 -22.28 -25.01
CA THR A 75 1.47 -21.09 -25.83
C THR A 75 0.01 -21.04 -26.25
N TRP A 76 -0.65 -19.91 -25.96
CA TRP A 76 -1.97 -19.55 -26.45
C TRP A 76 -1.84 -18.24 -27.23
N GLU A 77 -2.10 -18.29 -28.53
CA GLU A 77 -1.85 -17.18 -29.46
C GLU A 77 -0.43 -16.59 -29.35
N ASP A 78 -0.32 -15.36 -28.84
CA ASP A 78 0.90 -14.58 -28.61
C ASP A 78 1.38 -14.64 -27.16
N VAL A 79 0.66 -15.32 -26.26
CA VAL A 79 1.05 -15.51 -24.85
C VAL A 79 1.73 -16.86 -24.67
N THR A 80 2.94 -16.86 -24.10
CA THR A 80 3.70 -18.07 -23.78
C THR A 80 4.09 -18.10 -22.31
N LEU A 81 3.79 -19.22 -21.65
CA LEU A 81 4.17 -19.52 -20.27
C LEU A 81 5.21 -20.65 -20.21
N GLN A 82 6.04 -20.61 -19.17
CA GLN A 82 6.93 -21.69 -18.80
C GLN A 82 6.49 -22.25 -17.44
N PHE A 83 6.06 -23.52 -17.42
CA PHE A 83 5.72 -24.19 -16.17
C PHE A 83 6.96 -24.87 -15.56
N PRO A 84 7.12 -24.90 -14.23
CA PRO A 84 8.20 -25.63 -13.59
C PRO A 84 8.01 -27.14 -13.76
N LYS A 85 9.10 -27.91 -13.78
CA LYS A 85 9.03 -29.38 -13.91
C LYS A 85 8.18 -30.04 -12.82
N SER A 86 8.12 -29.45 -11.63
CA SER A 86 7.31 -29.92 -10.50
C SER A 86 5.81 -29.98 -10.81
N TRP A 87 5.32 -29.22 -11.79
CA TRP A 87 3.92 -29.17 -12.21
C TRP A 87 3.54 -30.27 -13.20
N LYS A 88 4.49 -31.10 -13.65
CA LYS A 88 4.21 -32.16 -14.60
C LYS A 88 3.05 -33.04 -14.12
N ASP A 89 2.04 -33.20 -14.98
CA ASP A 89 0.80 -33.96 -14.72
C ASP A 89 -0.09 -33.41 -13.58
N LYS A 90 0.19 -32.21 -13.03
CA LYS A 90 -0.55 -31.61 -11.90
C LYS A 90 -1.51 -30.47 -12.26
N TYR A 91 -1.51 -29.99 -13.50
CA TYR A 91 -2.38 -28.90 -13.93
C TYR A 91 -3.27 -29.27 -15.11
N VAL A 92 -4.33 -28.48 -15.31
CA VAL A 92 -5.22 -28.49 -16.47
C VAL A 92 -5.33 -27.07 -16.99
N VAL A 93 -5.22 -26.90 -18.32
CA VAL A 93 -5.52 -25.63 -18.98
C VAL A 93 -6.87 -25.73 -19.68
N ALA A 94 -7.72 -24.74 -19.46
CA ALA A 94 -8.99 -24.58 -20.16
C ALA A 94 -8.97 -23.28 -20.96
N GLU A 95 -9.14 -23.38 -22.28
CA GLU A 95 -9.17 -22.24 -23.20
C GLU A 95 -10.61 -21.79 -23.49
N ASP A 96 -10.77 -20.50 -23.74
CA ASP A 96 -11.95 -19.92 -24.36
C ASP A 96 -11.58 -18.98 -25.52
N GLU A 97 -12.52 -18.13 -25.97
CA GLU A 97 -12.29 -17.23 -27.09
C GLU A 97 -11.38 -16.04 -26.78
N ASN A 98 -11.26 -15.68 -25.50
CA ASN A 98 -10.54 -14.50 -25.03
C ASN A 98 -9.27 -14.87 -24.25
N GLY A 99 -9.08 -16.12 -23.83
CA GLY A 99 -7.91 -16.48 -23.04
C GLY A 99 -7.86 -17.94 -22.63
N PHE A 100 -7.14 -18.16 -21.52
CA PHE A 100 -7.04 -19.47 -20.90
C PHE A 100 -6.97 -19.37 -19.37
N THR A 101 -7.40 -20.44 -18.71
CA THR A 101 -7.38 -20.59 -17.26
C THR A 101 -6.61 -21.83 -16.86
N VAL A 102 -5.74 -21.71 -15.85
CA VAL A 102 -4.94 -22.80 -15.32
C VAL A 102 -5.52 -23.25 -13.98
N PHE A 103 -5.72 -24.57 -13.86
CA PHE A 103 -6.25 -25.21 -12.66
C PHE A 103 -5.29 -26.27 -12.12
N GLN A 104 -5.24 -26.44 -10.80
CA GLN A 104 -4.75 -27.65 -10.18
C GLN A 104 -5.65 -28.83 -10.55
N LYS A 105 -5.06 -29.84 -11.17
CA LYS A 105 -5.76 -31.00 -11.71
C LYS A 105 -6.46 -31.83 -10.64
N ALA A 106 -5.85 -32.00 -9.47
CA ALA A 106 -6.42 -32.85 -8.41
C ALA A 106 -7.80 -32.35 -7.92
N SER A 107 -7.95 -31.04 -7.75
CA SER A 107 -9.25 -30.42 -7.44
C SER A 107 -10.18 -30.43 -8.66
N TYR A 108 -9.67 -30.09 -9.84
CA TYR A 108 -10.46 -30.04 -11.08
C TYR A 108 -11.12 -31.38 -11.46
N GLU A 109 -10.45 -32.50 -11.19
CA GLU A 109 -10.98 -33.85 -11.44
C GLU A 109 -12.09 -34.26 -10.45
N LYS A 110 -12.13 -33.66 -9.25
CA LYS A 110 -13.22 -33.86 -8.29
C LYS A 110 -14.45 -33.06 -8.71
N GLU A 111 -14.27 -31.79 -9.07
CA GLU A 111 -15.33 -30.92 -9.60
C GLU A 111 -14.76 -29.96 -10.64
N LYS A 112 -15.34 -30.00 -11.84
CA LYS A 112 -14.87 -29.19 -12.97
C LYS A 112 -14.97 -27.69 -12.61
N GLY A 113 -13.83 -27.01 -12.66
CA GLY A 113 -13.73 -25.59 -12.31
C GLY A 113 -13.16 -25.34 -10.91
N MET A 114 -12.98 -26.37 -10.08
CA MET A 114 -12.17 -26.28 -8.87
C MET A 114 -10.67 -26.32 -9.17
N GLY A 115 -9.88 -25.83 -8.24
CA GLY A 115 -8.43 -25.74 -8.30
C GLY A 115 -7.95 -24.53 -9.07
N TYR A 116 -8.75 -23.47 -9.22
CA TYR A 116 -8.36 -22.28 -9.99
C TYR A 116 -7.06 -21.66 -9.46
N LEU A 117 -6.03 -21.57 -10.30
CA LEU A 117 -4.73 -20.98 -9.94
C LEU A 117 -4.60 -19.56 -10.47
N PHE A 118 -4.78 -19.38 -11.78
CA PHE A 118 -4.79 -18.08 -12.46
C PHE A 118 -5.35 -18.20 -13.88
N GLY A 119 -5.72 -17.07 -14.47
CA GLY A 119 -6.15 -16.97 -15.87
C GLY A 119 -5.48 -15.79 -16.56
N ILE A 120 -5.24 -15.92 -17.86
CA ILE A 120 -4.79 -14.81 -18.71
C ILE A 120 -5.78 -14.64 -19.86
N SER A 121 -6.32 -13.45 -20.01
CA SER A 121 -7.27 -13.09 -21.06
C SER A 121 -6.89 -11.80 -21.77
N LYS A 122 -7.41 -11.66 -23.00
CA LYS A 122 -7.43 -10.43 -23.76
C LYS A 122 -8.77 -9.73 -23.57
N ASP A 123 -8.73 -8.46 -23.22
CA ASP A 123 -9.91 -7.58 -23.22
C ASP A 123 -9.63 -6.30 -24.04
N THR A 124 -10.69 -5.56 -24.33
CA THR A 124 -10.68 -4.25 -24.99
C THR A 124 -11.42 -3.19 -24.18
N GLU A 125 -11.93 -3.55 -23.00
CA GLU A 125 -12.54 -2.63 -22.05
C GLU A 125 -11.81 -2.71 -20.72
N TRP A 126 -11.34 -1.56 -20.23
CA TRP A 126 -10.72 -1.49 -18.91
C TRP A 126 -11.76 -1.52 -17.79
N TYR A 127 -11.71 -2.51 -16.90
CA TYR A 127 -12.57 -2.61 -15.73
C TYR A 127 -11.74 -2.63 -14.42
N PRO A 128 -11.45 -1.45 -13.83
CA PRO A 128 -10.51 -1.35 -12.71
C PRO A 128 -10.96 -2.07 -11.43
N ASP A 129 -12.27 -2.27 -11.25
CA ASP A 129 -12.85 -2.78 -10.01
C ASP A 129 -13.03 -4.30 -10.00
N ALA A 130 -12.45 -5.01 -10.97
CA ALA A 130 -12.54 -6.46 -11.01
C ALA A 130 -11.62 -7.08 -9.95
N ALA A 131 -12.22 -7.72 -8.95
CA ALA A 131 -11.48 -8.35 -7.86
C ALA A 131 -10.54 -9.45 -8.39
N GLY A 132 -9.27 -9.39 -7.96
CA GLY A 132 -8.24 -10.34 -8.39
C GLY A 132 -7.81 -10.15 -9.85
N VAL A 133 -8.09 -9.01 -10.48
CA VAL A 133 -7.63 -8.70 -11.85
C VAL A 133 -6.50 -7.67 -11.82
N SER A 134 -5.47 -7.91 -12.64
CA SER A 134 -4.40 -6.95 -12.92
C SER A 134 -4.04 -6.98 -14.40
N ILE A 135 -3.40 -5.91 -14.91
CA ILE A 135 -2.96 -5.83 -16.30
C ILE A 135 -1.49 -6.25 -16.37
N LEU A 136 -1.20 -7.33 -17.10
CA LEU A 136 0.16 -7.77 -17.41
C LEU A 136 0.81 -6.87 -18.46
N GLY A 137 0.01 -6.40 -19.42
CA GLY A 137 0.47 -5.51 -20.46
C GLY A 137 -0.68 -5.01 -21.32
N TYR A 138 -0.43 -3.97 -22.10
CA TYR A 138 -1.41 -3.41 -23.01
C TYR A 138 -0.76 -2.96 -24.31
N THR A 139 -1.58 -2.74 -25.34
CA THR A 139 -1.12 -2.35 -26.67
C THR A 139 -1.71 -1.01 -27.09
N ASP A 140 -1.02 -0.30 -27.98
CA ASP A 140 -1.50 0.99 -28.52
C ASP A 140 -2.87 0.90 -29.22
N ASP A 141 -3.27 -0.28 -29.70
CA ASP A 141 -4.57 -0.53 -30.33
C ASP A 141 -5.68 -0.95 -29.36
N GLY A 142 -5.41 -0.94 -28.05
CA GLY A 142 -6.43 -1.14 -27.01
C GLY A 142 -6.64 -2.58 -26.58
N ILE A 143 -5.71 -3.50 -26.86
CA ILE A 143 -5.76 -4.86 -26.29
C ILE A 143 -5.09 -4.83 -24.93
N LEU A 144 -5.82 -5.28 -23.91
CA LEU A 144 -5.37 -5.48 -22.53
C LEU A 144 -5.11 -6.96 -22.29
N TYR A 145 -3.94 -7.29 -21.75
CA TYR A 145 -3.62 -8.63 -21.28
C TYR A 145 -3.85 -8.67 -19.77
N GLU A 146 -4.96 -9.25 -19.35
CA GLU A 146 -5.38 -9.28 -17.97
C GLU A 146 -4.97 -10.61 -17.32
N LEU A 147 -4.33 -10.52 -16.16
CA LEU A 147 -4.16 -11.61 -15.23
C LEU A 147 -5.37 -11.60 -14.29
N THR A 148 -6.02 -12.74 -14.14
CA THR A 148 -6.99 -12.97 -13.06
C THR A 148 -6.42 -14.01 -12.09
N VAL A 149 -6.59 -13.79 -10.80
CA VAL A 149 -6.21 -14.71 -9.71
C VAL A 149 -7.41 -15.01 -8.81
N PRO A 150 -7.44 -16.16 -8.10
CA PRO A 150 -8.51 -16.46 -7.15
C PRO A 150 -8.53 -15.47 -5.99
N THR A 151 -9.73 -15.00 -5.62
CA THR A 151 -9.95 -14.17 -4.42
C THR A 151 -10.17 -15.00 -3.17
N ASP A 152 -10.45 -16.30 -3.33
CA ASP A 152 -10.76 -17.27 -2.26
C ASP A 152 -10.05 -18.60 -2.53
N VAL A 153 -9.93 -19.45 -1.50
CA VAL A 153 -9.38 -20.81 -1.68
C VAL A 153 -10.30 -21.62 -2.59
N ASN A 154 -9.81 -21.97 -3.78
CA ASN A 154 -10.60 -22.62 -4.82
C ASN A 154 -10.34 -24.14 -4.94
N CYS A 155 -9.61 -24.75 -4.01
CA CYS A 155 -9.27 -26.18 -4.06
C CYS A 155 -10.16 -27.05 -3.16
N ASP A 156 -10.01 -28.37 -3.26
CA ASP A 156 -10.59 -29.27 -2.26
C ASP A 156 -9.83 -29.16 -0.93
N VAL A 157 -10.42 -28.43 0.01
CA VAL A 157 -9.85 -28.16 1.34
C VAL A 157 -9.98 -29.33 2.32
N GLU A 158 -10.79 -30.34 2.00
CA GLU A 158 -11.00 -31.51 2.87
C GLU A 158 -9.86 -32.55 2.73
N ASP A 159 -9.08 -32.45 1.65
CA ASP A 159 -7.95 -33.32 1.36
C ASP A 159 -6.64 -32.57 1.55
N GLU A 160 -5.98 -32.80 2.69
CA GLU A 160 -4.74 -32.11 3.09
C GLU A 160 -3.63 -32.23 2.02
N THR A 161 -3.58 -33.32 1.27
CA THR A 161 -2.57 -33.49 0.21
C THR A 161 -2.86 -32.56 -0.98
N ILE A 162 -4.14 -32.44 -1.36
CA ILE A 162 -4.57 -31.55 -2.45
C ILE A 162 -4.42 -30.09 -2.04
N LEU A 163 -4.76 -29.76 -0.79
CA LEU A 163 -4.62 -28.41 -0.24
C LEU A 163 -3.15 -27.96 -0.23
N ASN A 164 -2.24 -28.80 0.28
CA ASN A 164 -0.81 -28.47 0.32
C ASN A 164 -0.25 -28.32 -1.10
N GLU A 165 -0.59 -29.21 -2.03
CA GLU A 165 -0.17 -29.08 -3.44
C GLU A 165 -0.71 -27.78 -4.07
N TYR A 166 -1.97 -27.43 -3.81
CA TYR A 166 -2.56 -26.18 -4.30
C TYR A 166 -1.83 -24.95 -3.74
N GLN A 167 -1.52 -24.94 -2.44
CA GLN A 167 -0.79 -23.83 -1.80
C GLN A 167 0.62 -23.64 -2.38
N GLU A 168 1.35 -24.73 -2.61
CA GLU A 168 2.67 -24.70 -3.27
C GLU A 168 2.56 -24.17 -4.70
N MET A 169 1.55 -24.61 -5.46
CA MET A 169 1.30 -24.13 -6.83
C MET A 169 0.88 -22.64 -6.85
N MET A 170 0.09 -22.18 -5.88
CA MET A 170 -0.25 -20.75 -5.77
C MET A 170 1.00 -19.89 -5.56
N GLN A 171 1.91 -20.29 -4.66
CA GLN A 171 3.17 -19.56 -4.45
C GLN A 171 4.04 -19.50 -5.72
N GLN A 172 4.02 -20.57 -6.53
CA GLN A 172 4.78 -20.64 -7.79
C GLN A 172 4.09 -19.88 -8.94
N SER A 173 2.79 -19.65 -8.86
CA SER A 173 2.00 -19.02 -9.94
C SER A 173 2.47 -17.59 -10.22
N ASP A 174 2.81 -16.81 -9.18
CA ASP A 174 3.31 -15.44 -9.31
C ASP A 174 4.57 -15.37 -10.19
N THR A 175 5.50 -16.31 -9.99
CA THR A 175 6.73 -16.40 -10.80
C THR A 175 6.43 -16.81 -12.24
N ILE A 176 5.46 -17.69 -12.46
CA ILE A 176 5.06 -18.14 -13.80
C ILE A 176 4.46 -16.97 -14.60
N VAL A 177 3.52 -16.22 -14.00
CA VAL A 177 2.83 -15.12 -14.68
C VAL A 177 3.73 -13.90 -14.88
N LYS A 178 4.62 -13.58 -13.92
CA LYS A 178 5.63 -12.53 -14.08
C LYS A 178 6.58 -12.80 -15.26
N ASN A 179 6.83 -14.07 -15.55
CA ASN A 179 7.68 -14.51 -16.67
C ASN A 179 6.89 -14.81 -17.95
N ALA A 180 5.60 -14.45 -18.02
CA ALA A 180 4.81 -14.60 -19.23
C ALA A 180 5.43 -13.79 -20.39
N GLN A 181 5.60 -14.44 -21.53
CA GLN A 181 6.08 -13.79 -22.75
C GLN A 181 4.88 -13.46 -23.62
N ILE A 182 4.73 -12.19 -23.99
CA ILE A 182 3.66 -11.71 -24.86
C ILE A 182 4.31 -11.17 -26.14
N ASP A 183 4.10 -11.86 -27.27
CA ASP A 183 4.63 -11.46 -28.58
C ASP A 183 3.60 -10.63 -29.36
N ALA A 184 3.32 -9.44 -28.83
CA ALA A 184 2.38 -8.48 -29.41
C ALA A 184 3.12 -7.23 -29.92
N GLY A 185 2.64 -6.68 -31.05
CA GLY A 185 3.15 -5.42 -31.57
C GLY A 185 2.72 -4.23 -30.70
N ASN A 186 3.62 -3.27 -30.48
CA ASN A 186 3.37 -2.08 -29.65
C ASN A 186 2.91 -2.43 -28.21
N LEU A 187 3.47 -3.50 -27.65
CA LEU A 187 3.20 -3.94 -26.29
C LEU A 187 3.95 -3.08 -25.26
N HIS A 188 3.23 -2.71 -24.21
CA HIS A 188 3.71 -2.04 -23.01
C HIS A 188 3.52 -2.98 -21.82
N MET A 189 4.59 -3.24 -21.07
CA MET A 189 4.62 -4.16 -19.91
C MET A 189 4.74 -3.44 -18.56
N ASP A 190 4.65 -2.11 -18.58
CA ASP A 190 4.78 -1.19 -17.43
C ASP A 190 3.40 -0.71 -16.94
N ALA A 191 2.35 -1.51 -17.15
CA ALA A 191 0.97 -1.15 -16.80
C ALA A 191 0.82 -0.82 -15.29
N ASP A 192 1.59 -1.49 -14.44
CA ASP A 192 1.66 -1.29 -13.00
C ASP A 192 2.24 0.08 -12.58
N GLN A 193 2.88 0.79 -13.51
CA GLN A 193 3.45 2.13 -13.28
C GLN A 193 2.47 3.27 -13.66
N TYR A 194 1.26 2.93 -14.10
CA TYR A 194 0.20 3.90 -14.39
C TYR A 194 -0.97 3.71 -13.44
N ILE A 195 -1.65 4.80 -13.10
CA ILE A 195 -2.94 4.78 -12.44
C ILE A 195 -4.04 4.34 -13.42
N ILE A 196 -4.00 4.87 -14.65
CA ILE A 196 -4.94 4.51 -15.71
C ILE A 196 -4.14 4.24 -16.99
N PRO A 197 -3.66 2.99 -17.20
CA PRO A 197 -2.83 2.62 -18.35
C PRO A 197 -3.46 3.03 -19.68
N VAL A 198 -4.79 2.92 -19.78
CA VAL A 198 -5.57 3.14 -21.00
C VAL A 198 -5.96 4.60 -21.26
N SER A 199 -5.59 5.53 -20.39
CA SER A 199 -6.07 6.94 -20.43
C SER A 199 -5.68 7.71 -21.71
N MET A 200 -4.70 7.21 -22.48
CA MET A 200 -4.29 7.77 -23.77
C MET A 200 -4.97 7.12 -24.99
N ILE A 201 -5.53 5.91 -24.85
CA ILE A 201 -6.05 5.10 -25.97
C ILE A 201 -7.57 4.93 -25.93
N GLU A 202 -8.19 4.94 -24.75
CA GLU A 202 -9.62 4.72 -24.56
C GLU A 202 -10.32 5.92 -23.94
N THR A 203 -11.63 6.07 -24.20
CA THR A 203 -12.45 7.09 -23.55
C THR A 203 -13.00 6.54 -22.23
N LEU A 204 -12.71 7.23 -21.13
CA LEU A 204 -13.15 6.86 -19.80
C LEU A 204 -14.62 7.23 -19.56
N THR A 205 -15.27 6.45 -18.71
CA THR A 205 -16.62 6.70 -18.21
C THR A 205 -16.60 6.94 -16.71
N ALA A 206 -17.63 7.60 -16.18
CA ALA A 206 -17.73 7.84 -14.74
C ALA A 206 -17.79 6.54 -13.93
N ASP A 207 -18.44 5.50 -14.47
CA ASP A 207 -18.56 4.20 -13.80
C ASP A 207 -17.20 3.52 -13.59
N GLN A 208 -16.23 3.74 -14.49
CA GLN A 208 -14.85 3.23 -14.34
C GLN A 208 -14.05 3.97 -13.26
N LEU A 209 -14.51 5.14 -12.79
CA LEU A 209 -13.79 5.96 -11.81
C LEU A 209 -14.45 5.94 -10.42
N VAL A 210 -15.60 5.28 -10.28
CA VAL A 210 -16.48 5.43 -9.10
C VAL A 210 -15.83 4.96 -7.79
N ASN A 211 -14.94 3.99 -7.85
CA ASN A 211 -14.24 3.46 -6.67
C ASN A 211 -12.80 3.98 -6.53
N MET A 212 -12.36 4.91 -7.39
CA MET A 212 -11.04 5.51 -7.27
C MET A 212 -10.98 6.51 -6.11
N SER A 213 -9.88 6.52 -5.37
CA SER A 213 -9.66 7.49 -4.29
C SER A 213 -9.37 8.91 -4.82
N ASP A 214 -9.49 9.94 -3.98
CA ASP A 214 -9.05 11.31 -4.31
C ASP A 214 -7.59 11.34 -4.79
N ASN A 215 -6.73 10.53 -4.17
CA ASN A 215 -5.33 10.42 -4.55
C ASN A 215 -5.16 9.81 -5.95
N ASP A 216 -5.89 8.73 -6.25
CA ASP A 216 -5.83 8.07 -7.56
C ASP A 216 -6.34 9.00 -8.66
N LEU A 217 -7.47 9.68 -8.42
CA LEU A 217 -8.01 10.66 -9.37
C LEU A 217 -7.03 11.82 -9.61
N TRP A 218 -6.41 12.33 -8.54
CA TRP A 218 -5.41 13.39 -8.62
C TRP A 218 -4.18 12.96 -9.41
N LEU A 219 -3.67 11.75 -9.17
CA LEU A 219 -2.52 11.19 -9.88
C LEU A 219 -2.87 10.87 -11.33
N ALA A 220 -4.01 10.24 -11.61
CA ALA A 220 -4.50 9.92 -12.95
C ALA A 220 -4.65 11.18 -13.83
N ARG A 221 -5.20 12.26 -13.27
CA ARG A 221 -5.28 13.54 -13.99
C ARG A 221 -3.89 14.06 -14.36
N ASN A 222 -2.93 14.00 -13.43
CA ASN A 222 -1.58 14.48 -13.66
C ASN A 222 -0.76 13.55 -14.56
N GLU A 223 -1.05 12.25 -14.57
CA GLU A 223 -0.44 11.24 -15.42
C GLU A 223 -0.61 11.59 -16.91
N ILE A 224 -1.81 12.00 -17.32
CA ILE A 224 -2.07 12.43 -18.70
C ILE A 224 -1.08 13.52 -19.14
N TYR A 225 -0.77 14.48 -18.28
CA TYR A 225 0.24 15.49 -18.61
C TYR A 225 1.68 14.96 -18.52
N ALA A 226 1.95 14.07 -17.56
CA ALA A 226 3.26 13.47 -17.38
C ALA A 226 3.68 12.65 -18.61
N ARG A 227 2.75 11.93 -19.24
CA ARG A 227 2.98 11.17 -20.49
C ARG A 227 3.54 12.04 -21.62
N HIS A 228 3.26 13.35 -21.60
CA HIS A 228 3.78 14.32 -22.57
C HIS A 228 4.96 15.15 -22.04
N GLY A 229 5.56 14.75 -20.91
CA GLY A 229 6.77 15.33 -20.33
C GLY A 229 6.57 16.67 -19.61
N ARG A 230 5.35 16.96 -19.14
CA ARG A 230 5.10 18.13 -18.29
C ARG A 230 5.79 17.98 -16.94
N GLY A 231 6.68 18.90 -16.59
CA GLY A 231 7.24 19.03 -15.24
C GLY A 231 6.21 19.53 -14.21
N PHE A 232 6.47 19.29 -12.93
CA PHE A 232 5.58 19.65 -11.82
C PHE A 232 6.28 20.54 -10.80
N THR A 233 5.60 21.59 -10.34
CA THR A 233 6.05 22.44 -9.22
C THR A 233 5.73 21.83 -7.87
N ASN A 234 4.75 20.92 -7.80
CA ASN A 234 4.47 20.13 -6.60
C ASN A 234 5.55 19.05 -6.49
N GLU A 235 6.28 19.04 -5.37
CA GLU A 235 7.44 18.18 -5.15
C GLU A 235 7.06 16.70 -5.12
N TYR A 236 5.90 16.35 -4.53
CA TYR A 236 5.41 14.98 -4.51
C TYR A 236 5.16 14.48 -5.93
N LEU A 237 4.36 15.18 -6.75
CA LEU A 237 4.09 14.81 -8.14
C LEU A 237 5.39 14.68 -8.94
N GLN A 238 6.31 15.63 -8.78
CA GLN A 238 7.58 15.60 -9.50
C GLN A 238 8.42 14.38 -9.12
N SER A 239 8.49 14.02 -7.83
CA SER A 239 9.19 12.82 -7.38
C SER A 239 8.49 11.53 -7.81
N TYR A 240 7.16 11.46 -7.70
CA TYR A 240 6.33 10.33 -8.12
C TYR A 240 6.58 9.99 -9.58
N PHE A 241 6.41 10.96 -10.50
CA PHE A 241 6.60 10.68 -11.91
C PHE A 241 8.07 10.49 -12.29
N ASN A 242 9.03 11.11 -11.59
CA ASN A 242 10.45 10.82 -11.83
C ASN A 242 10.78 9.33 -11.67
N ALA A 243 10.14 8.66 -10.72
CA ALA A 243 10.30 7.23 -10.44
C ALA A 243 9.59 6.31 -11.44
N CYS A 244 8.68 6.83 -12.27
CA CYS A 244 8.11 6.10 -13.40
C CYS A 244 9.14 5.98 -14.53
N SER A 245 9.39 4.76 -15.02
CA SER A 245 10.39 4.51 -16.06
C SER A 245 10.07 5.22 -17.38
N TRP A 246 8.78 5.35 -17.71
CA TRP A 246 8.26 5.98 -18.92
C TRP A 246 8.28 7.52 -18.92
N TYR A 247 8.46 8.18 -17.77
CA TYR A 247 8.36 9.63 -17.67
C TYR A 247 9.69 10.33 -17.98
N GLU A 248 9.68 11.29 -18.91
CA GLU A 248 10.80 12.19 -19.16
C GLU A 248 10.31 13.64 -19.15
N LYS A 249 10.87 14.47 -18.24
CA LYS A 249 10.55 15.90 -18.19
C LYS A 249 11.14 16.61 -19.41
N THR A 250 10.28 17.11 -20.29
CA THR A 250 10.66 17.84 -21.52
C THR A 250 10.24 19.32 -21.50
N ALA A 251 9.31 19.70 -20.62
CA ALA A 251 8.87 21.08 -20.44
C ALA A 251 8.70 21.45 -18.97
N GLU A 252 8.92 22.71 -18.65
CA GLU A 252 8.51 23.27 -17.35
C GLU A 252 6.99 23.40 -17.28
N THR A 253 6.44 23.40 -16.06
CA THR A 253 4.99 23.39 -15.80
C THR A 253 4.22 24.51 -16.52
N ASP A 254 4.80 25.71 -16.54
CA ASP A 254 4.22 26.93 -17.14
C ASP A 254 4.51 27.07 -18.64
N ALA A 255 5.44 26.28 -19.17
CA ALA A 255 5.83 26.26 -20.57
C ALA A 255 5.21 25.09 -21.35
N PHE A 256 4.50 24.18 -20.68
CA PHE A 256 3.86 23.03 -21.31
C PHE A 256 2.75 23.45 -22.29
N ASP A 257 2.77 22.87 -23.49
CA ASP A 257 1.79 23.15 -24.53
C ASP A 257 0.68 22.08 -24.55
N GLU A 258 -0.49 22.40 -24.01
CA GLU A 258 -1.66 21.51 -24.00
C GLU A 258 -2.20 21.16 -25.40
N SER A 259 -1.67 21.77 -26.47
CA SER A 259 -2.01 21.39 -27.84
C SER A 259 -1.54 19.98 -28.20
N VAL A 260 -0.55 19.43 -27.48
CA VAL A 260 -0.05 18.06 -27.66
C VAL A 260 -1.06 16.99 -27.24
N LEU A 261 -1.97 17.32 -26.31
CA LEU A 261 -2.99 16.40 -25.83
C LEU A 261 -3.99 16.08 -26.95
N SER A 262 -4.25 14.79 -27.14
CA SER A 262 -5.30 14.29 -28.02
C SER A 262 -6.70 14.72 -27.57
N GLN A 263 -7.69 14.53 -28.45
CA GLN A 263 -9.08 14.78 -28.08
C GLN A 263 -9.56 13.80 -27.00
N THR A 264 -9.14 12.53 -27.07
CA THR A 264 -9.44 11.50 -26.07
C THR A 264 -8.94 11.89 -24.69
N GLU A 265 -7.67 12.30 -24.57
CA GLU A 265 -7.10 12.75 -23.30
C GLU A 265 -7.81 14.00 -22.76
N LYS A 266 -8.15 14.95 -23.63
CA LYS A 266 -8.93 16.14 -23.24
C LYS A 266 -10.33 15.81 -22.73
N ASP A 267 -10.95 14.75 -23.26
CA ASP A 267 -12.26 14.30 -22.79
C ASP A 267 -12.12 13.50 -21.49
N ASN A 268 -11.11 12.63 -21.37
CA ASN A 268 -10.78 11.90 -20.14
C ASN A 268 -10.46 12.84 -18.98
N LEU A 269 -9.70 13.92 -19.22
CA LEU A 269 -9.44 14.96 -18.20
C LEU A 269 -10.72 15.54 -17.62
N LYS A 270 -11.76 15.75 -18.44
CA LYS A 270 -13.06 16.27 -17.95
C LYS A 270 -13.78 15.24 -17.10
N VAL A 271 -13.73 13.96 -17.49
CA VAL A 271 -14.38 12.87 -16.75
C VAL A 271 -13.71 12.70 -15.38
N ILE A 272 -12.37 12.69 -15.35
CA ILE A 272 -11.60 12.61 -14.09
C ILE A 272 -11.89 13.84 -13.21
N GLN A 273 -11.92 15.05 -13.78
CA GLN A 273 -12.22 16.26 -13.00
C GLN A 273 -13.63 16.28 -12.40
N GLU A 274 -14.63 15.74 -13.13
CA GLU A 274 -15.98 15.60 -12.56
C GLU A 274 -16.03 14.51 -11.49
N ALA A 275 -15.26 13.43 -11.63
CA ALA A 275 -15.09 12.42 -10.59
C ALA A 275 -14.42 13.01 -9.34
N GLU A 276 -13.35 13.80 -9.48
CA GLU A 276 -12.71 14.52 -8.35
C GLU A 276 -13.72 15.41 -7.62
N LYS A 277 -14.56 16.12 -8.38
CA LYS A 277 -15.60 16.98 -7.80
C LYS A 277 -16.68 16.15 -7.09
N THR A 278 -17.12 15.04 -7.68
CA THR A 278 -18.11 14.14 -7.09
C THR A 278 -17.58 13.54 -5.78
N TYR A 279 -16.33 13.06 -5.80
CA TYR A 279 -15.67 12.54 -4.60
C TYR A 279 -15.64 13.59 -3.49
N ALA A 280 -15.23 14.84 -3.79
CA ALA A 280 -15.16 15.91 -2.80
C ALA A 280 -16.54 16.33 -2.27
N ASP A 281 -17.59 16.27 -3.10
CA ASP A 281 -18.97 16.54 -2.68
C ASP A 281 -19.51 15.43 -1.76
N GLU A 282 -19.09 14.17 -1.96
CA GLU A 282 -19.47 13.01 -1.15
C GLU A 282 -18.63 12.83 0.12
N HIS A 283 -17.39 13.32 0.13
CA HIS A 283 -16.44 13.23 1.24
C HIS A 283 -15.98 14.64 1.66
N PRO A 284 -16.82 15.39 2.39
CA PRO A 284 -16.55 16.78 2.71
C PRO A 284 -15.47 16.98 3.80
N TYR A 285 -14.96 15.89 4.40
CA TYR A 285 -13.93 15.90 5.42
C TYR A 285 -12.63 15.27 4.89
N PRO A 286 -11.45 15.62 5.45
CA PRO A 286 -11.23 16.52 6.59
C PRO A 286 -11.48 18.01 6.25
N LYS A 287 -12.02 18.76 7.22
CA LYS A 287 -12.23 20.22 7.11
C LYS A 287 -11.28 20.97 8.04
N GLU A 288 -10.54 21.94 7.49
CA GLU A 288 -9.69 22.84 8.27
C GLU A 288 -10.50 23.98 8.90
N TYR A 289 -10.25 24.25 10.18
CA TYR A 289 -10.80 25.37 10.93
C TYR A 289 -9.71 26.19 11.61
N LYS A 290 -9.90 27.51 11.71
CA LYS A 290 -8.92 28.38 12.37
C LYS A 290 -9.00 28.26 13.89
N THR A 291 -7.84 28.27 14.55
CA THR A 291 -7.79 28.34 16.02
C THR A 291 -8.54 29.56 16.54
N GLY A 292 -9.34 29.36 17.59
CA GLY A 292 -10.23 30.35 18.20
C GLY A 292 -11.56 30.56 17.47
N GLN A 293 -11.75 29.96 16.29
CA GLN A 293 -13.03 29.94 15.59
C GLN A 293 -14.02 29.04 16.34
N LYS A 294 -15.29 29.46 16.40
CA LYS A 294 -16.40 28.60 16.80
C LYS A 294 -16.99 27.97 15.54
N VAL A 295 -17.13 26.65 15.53
CA VAL A 295 -17.72 25.88 14.43
C VAL A 295 -18.85 25.03 14.96
N MET A 296 -19.79 24.70 14.08
CA MET A 296 -20.95 23.87 14.39
C MET A 296 -20.87 22.63 13.50
N GLU A 297 -20.71 21.45 14.09
CA GLU A 297 -20.64 20.16 13.39
C GLU A 297 -21.32 19.12 14.29
N ASP A 298 -22.05 18.17 13.71
CA ASP A 298 -22.64 17.03 14.43
C ASP A 298 -21.56 15.96 14.58
N ILE A 299 -20.80 16.03 15.68
CA ILE A 299 -19.60 15.20 15.85
C ILE A 299 -19.87 13.88 16.56
N ASP A 300 -21.02 13.76 17.23
CA ASP A 300 -21.46 12.51 17.87
C ASP A 300 -22.50 11.73 17.03
N GLY A 301 -22.96 12.31 15.91
CA GLY A 301 -23.88 11.68 14.97
C GLY A 301 -25.32 11.62 15.46
N ASP A 302 -25.70 12.43 16.46
CA ASP A 302 -27.05 12.41 17.04
C ASP A 302 -28.10 13.23 16.26
N GLY A 303 -27.68 13.91 15.20
CA GLY A 303 -28.50 14.78 14.36
C GLY A 303 -28.54 16.24 14.84
N ARG A 304 -27.71 16.62 15.81
CA ARG A 304 -27.61 17.99 16.35
C ARG A 304 -26.16 18.44 16.34
N GLU A 305 -25.93 19.68 15.94
CA GLU A 305 -24.57 20.22 15.89
C GLU A 305 -24.04 20.62 17.27
N GLU A 306 -22.80 20.24 17.55
CA GLU A 306 -22.00 20.70 18.69
C GLU A 306 -21.26 22.00 18.34
N GLU A 307 -21.18 22.94 19.29
CA GLU A 307 -20.25 24.06 19.17
C GLU A 307 -18.84 23.61 19.55
N ILE A 308 -17.91 23.65 18.60
CA ILE A 308 -16.50 23.27 18.80
C ILE A 308 -15.61 24.51 18.67
N ARG A 309 -14.59 24.60 19.51
CA ARG A 309 -13.54 25.61 19.44
C ARG A 309 -12.24 25.10 20.03
N TYR A 310 -11.16 25.17 19.26
CA TYR A 310 -9.80 24.91 19.73
C TYR A 310 -9.06 26.23 19.99
N ASP A 311 -8.41 26.37 21.14
CA ASP A 311 -7.57 27.51 21.50
C ASP A 311 -6.16 27.05 21.88
N VAL A 312 -5.14 27.69 21.32
CA VAL A 312 -3.74 27.50 21.71
C VAL A 312 -3.19 28.78 22.32
N LYS A 313 -2.53 28.68 23.48
CA LYS A 313 -1.90 29.83 24.15
C LYS A 313 -0.54 29.45 24.68
N GLU A 314 0.45 30.32 24.53
CA GLU A 314 1.73 30.15 25.23
C GLU A 314 1.50 30.10 26.75
N SER A 315 2.11 29.12 27.41
CA SER A 315 2.02 28.89 28.84
C SER A 315 3.39 28.58 29.43
N GLY A 316 3.73 29.23 30.54
CA GLY A 316 4.96 28.95 31.28
C GLY A 316 4.92 27.65 32.10
N ASP A 317 3.74 27.05 32.24
CA ASP A 317 3.49 25.93 33.17
C ASP A 317 3.44 24.55 32.49
N TYR A 318 3.24 24.47 31.16
CA TYR A 318 3.00 23.23 30.41
C TYR A 318 3.79 23.22 29.10
N ALA A 319 4.99 22.61 29.05
CA ALA A 319 5.81 22.45 27.83
C ALA A 319 6.00 23.68 26.89
N GLY A 320 5.54 24.87 27.29
CA GLY A 320 5.46 26.08 26.45
C GLY A 320 4.04 26.48 26.02
N TYR A 321 3.03 25.60 26.03
CA TYR A 321 1.68 25.86 25.49
C TYR A 321 0.53 25.23 26.31
N SER A 322 -0.64 25.87 26.30
CA SER A 322 -1.93 25.35 26.77
C SER A 322 -2.86 25.23 25.57
N CYS A 323 -3.29 23.98 25.32
CA CYS A 323 -4.14 23.59 24.21
C CYS A 323 -5.51 23.19 24.76
N ILE A 324 -6.53 23.98 24.46
CA ILE A 324 -7.87 23.82 25.04
C ILE A 324 -8.86 23.54 23.92
N LEU A 325 -9.52 22.39 23.97
CA LEU A 325 -10.68 22.10 23.15
C LEU A 325 -11.94 22.40 23.95
N THR A 326 -12.87 23.16 23.39
CA THR A 326 -14.17 23.43 24.00
C THR A 326 -15.27 22.86 23.13
N VAL A 327 -16.11 22.00 23.73
CA VAL A 327 -17.28 21.39 23.09
C VAL A 327 -18.52 21.77 23.92
N ASN A 328 -19.50 22.42 23.28
CA ASN A 328 -20.74 22.88 23.93
C ASN A 328 -20.52 23.71 25.21
N GLY A 329 -19.42 24.49 25.23
CA GLY A 329 -19.02 25.34 26.36
C GLY A 329 -18.27 24.62 27.48
N THR A 330 -18.09 23.30 27.39
CA THR A 330 -17.22 22.51 28.29
C THR A 330 -15.80 22.50 27.72
N SER A 331 -14.81 22.90 28.52
CA SER A 331 -13.41 22.97 28.11
C SER A 331 -12.61 21.76 28.60
N TYR A 332 -11.75 21.25 27.72
CA TYR A 332 -10.86 20.11 27.91
C TYR A 332 -9.42 20.58 27.65
N GLU A 333 -8.53 20.42 28.63
CA GLU A 333 -7.09 20.68 28.46
C GLU A 333 -6.46 19.45 27.81
N LEU A 334 -6.02 19.57 26.56
CA LEU A 334 -5.54 18.43 25.78
C LEU A 334 -4.24 17.83 26.32
N CYS A 335 -3.48 18.60 27.11
CA CYS A 335 -2.27 18.11 27.78
C CYS A 335 -2.55 17.02 28.82
N GLU A 336 -3.80 16.85 29.27
CA GLU A 336 -4.21 15.73 30.12
C GLU A 336 -4.32 14.40 29.34
N TYR A 337 -4.39 14.48 28.02
CA TYR A 337 -4.56 13.34 27.12
C TYR A 337 -3.29 13.03 26.31
N ALA A 338 -2.61 14.06 25.81
CA ALA A 338 -1.44 13.94 24.95
C ALA A 338 -0.39 15.01 25.29
N ALA A 339 0.89 14.63 25.26
CA ALA A 339 2.00 15.53 25.59
C ALA A 339 2.40 16.38 24.37
N MET A 340 1.62 17.42 24.07
CA MET A 340 1.92 18.31 22.96
C MET A 340 3.14 19.20 23.27
N VAL A 341 4.11 19.26 22.36
CA VAL A 341 5.38 20.00 22.52
C VAL A 341 5.35 21.31 21.74
N THR A 342 4.99 21.24 20.45
CA THR A 342 5.00 22.37 19.51
C THR A 342 3.67 22.40 18.73
N PRO A 343 2.53 22.61 19.41
CA PRO A 343 1.21 22.57 18.78
C PRO A 343 1.10 23.55 17.61
N GLU A 344 0.48 23.11 16.51
CA GLU A 344 0.08 24.00 15.42
C GLU A 344 -0.90 25.04 15.97
N THR A 345 -0.64 26.31 15.66
CA THR A 345 -1.36 27.44 16.26
C THR A 345 -2.39 28.04 15.33
N ASP A 346 -2.31 27.77 14.02
CA ASP A 346 -3.19 28.39 13.03
C ASP A 346 -4.51 27.63 12.81
N CYS A 347 -4.53 26.31 13.00
CA CYS A 347 -5.68 25.49 12.66
C CYS A 347 -5.85 24.21 13.49
N PHE A 348 -7.07 23.66 13.41
CA PHE A 348 -7.42 22.29 13.76
C PHE A 348 -8.35 21.73 12.69
N TYR A 349 -8.64 20.43 12.74
CA TYR A 349 -9.50 19.77 11.76
C TYR A 349 -10.67 19.06 12.43
N VAL A 350 -11.77 18.98 11.69
CA VAL A 350 -12.79 17.94 11.91
C VAL A 350 -12.63 16.92 10.79
N THR A 351 -12.66 15.65 11.13
CA THR A 351 -12.35 14.53 10.24
C THR A 351 -13.45 13.50 10.29
N ASP A 352 -13.54 12.72 9.22
CA ASP A 352 -14.38 11.54 9.12
C ASP A 352 -13.45 10.37 8.82
N ILE A 353 -13.00 9.68 9.87
CA ILE A 353 -12.06 8.55 9.71
C ILE A 353 -12.78 7.34 9.10
N ASN A 354 -14.06 7.16 9.42
CA ASN A 354 -14.88 6.05 8.96
C ASN A 354 -16.24 6.57 8.47
N ALA A 355 -16.36 6.74 7.15
CA ALA A 355 -17.55 7.29 6.51
C ALA A 355 -18.81 6.41 6.62
N TYR A 356 -18.70 5.25 7.27
CA TYR A 356 -19.83 4.35 7.57
C TYR A 356 -20.37 4.49 8.99
N ASP A 357 -19.72 5.30 9.84
CA ASP A 357 -20.33 5.78 11.07
C ASP A 357 -20.69 7.26 10.94
N ASP A 358 -21.71 7.68 11.70
CA ASP A 358 -22.16 9.08 11.68
C ASP A 358 -21.31 9.96 12.63
N SER A 359 -20.23 9.42 13.21
CA SER A 359 -19.37 10.13 14.17
C SER A 359 -18.24 10.85 13.45
N LEU A 360 -17.78 11.96 14.02
CA LEU A 360 -16.64 12.70 13.50
C LEU A 360 -15.58 12.85 14.59
N GLU A 361 -14.34 12.96 14.15
CA GLU A 361 -13.21 13.21 15.04
C GLU A 361 -12.72 14.64 14.93
N ILE A 362 -12.10 15.11 16.01
CA ILE A 362 -11.40 16.38 16.06
C ILE A 362 -9.91 16.06 16.05
N ALA A 363 -9.20 16.60 15.06
CA ALA A 363 -7.77 16.41 14.92
C ALA A 363 -7.01 17.72 15.21
N VAL A 364 -6.00 17.64 16.06
CA VAL A 364 -5.08 18.75 16.37
C VAL A 364 -3.65 18.31 16.07
N LEU A 365 -2.85 19.25 15.56
CA LEU A 365 -1.53 18.96 15.04
C LEU A 365 -0.46 19.44 16.01
N ASP A 366 0.65 18.72 16.05
CA ASP A 366 1.85 19.07 16.78
C ASP A 366 3.05 18.92 15.84
N ASP A 367 3.83 19.99 15.70
CA ASP A 367 5.06 19.99 14.89
C ASP A 367 6.17 19.16 15.55
N GLY A 368 6.01 18.84 16.83
CA GLY A 368 6.95 18.07 17.63
C GLY A 368 8.29 18.79 17.81
N PRO A 369 9.24 18.19 18.56
CA PRO A 369 10.63 18.60 18.51
C PRO A 369 11.25 18.22 17.15
N SER A 370 12.04 19.11 16.55
CA SER A 370 12.85 18.82 15.36
C SER A 370 12.09 18.29 14.11
N GLY A 371 10.78 18.53 13.99
CA GLY A 371 9.98 18.06 12.83
C GLY A 371 9.40 16.65 13.00
N ASP A 372 9.31 16.15 14.23
CA ASP A 372 8.57 14.93 14.58
C ASP A 372 7.07 15.22 14.59
N TYR A 373 6.49 15.42 13.40
CA TYR A 373 5.08 15.74 13.22
C TYR A 373 4.16 14.66 13.82
N VAL A 374 3.13 15.07 14.56
CA VAL A 374 2.11 14.18 15.11
C VAL A 374 0.73 14.81 15.00
N THR A 375 -0.26 14.01 14.64
CA THR A 375 -1.68 14.38 14.66
C THR A 375 -2.38 13.61 15.78
N TYR A 376 -3.06 14.34 16.67
CA TYR A 376 -3.83 13.78 17.77
C TYR A 376 -5.32 13.83 17.46
N PHE A 377 -6.01 12.71 17.61
CA PHE A 377 -7.43 12.55 17.33
C PHE A 377 -8.25 12.40 18.62
N TYR A 378 -9.39 13.08 18.64
CA TYR A 378 -10.33 13.06 19.76
C TYR A 378 -11.75 12.82 19.27
N ARG A 379 -12.54 12.10 20.05
CA ARG A 379 -13.95 11.82 19.78
C ARG A 379 -14.82 12.33 20.92
N TYR A 380 -16.03 12.77 20.60
CA TYR A 380 -17.02 13.19 21.59
C TYR A 380 -18.19 12.20 21.58
N ASP A 381 -18.60 11.70 22.74
CA ASP A 381 -19.68 10.70 22.87
C ASP A 381 -21.05 11.32 23.23
N GLY A 382 -21.18 12.65 23.11
CA GLY A 382 -22.33 13.43 23.56
C GLY A 382 -22.26 13.89 25.03
N ASN A 383 -21.27 13.42 25.80
CA ASN A 383 -21.05 13.83 27.19
C ASN A 383 -19.59 14.24 27.47
N THR A 384 -18.64 13.43 27.05
CA THR A 384 -17.21 13.54 27.37
C THR A 384 -16.34 13.42 26.13
N LEU A 385 -15.19 14.10 26.17
CA LEU A 385 -14.16 13.98 25.16
C LEU A 385 -13.25 12.79 25.48
N GLU A 386 -13.04 11.93 24.50
CA GLU A 386 -12.18 10.78 24.55
C GLU A 386 -11.01 10.94 23.57
N PHE A 387 -9.83 10.49 23.97
CA PHE A 387 -8.66 10.48 23.09
C PHE A 387 -8.70 9.23 22.21
N ALA A 388 -8.82 9.38 20.89
CA ALA A 388 -8.87 8.27 19.94
C ALA A 388 -7.46 7.71 19.66
N GLY A 389 -6.44 8.56 19.62
CA GLY A 389 -5.07 8.13 19.43
C GLY A 389 -4.24 9.15 18.68
N GLU A 390 -3.05 8.75 18.29
CA GLU A 390 -2.09 9.57 17.55
C GLU A 390 -1.65 8.89 16.25
N VAL A 391 -1.41 9.70 15.23
CA VAL A 391 -0.82 9.31 13.95
C VAL A 391 0.41 10.18 13.75
N THR A 392 1.56 9.57 13.51
CA THR A 392 2.76 10.33 13.16
C THR A 392 2.61 10.90 11.74
N GLY A 393 3.06 12.13 11.52
CA GLY A 393 2.81 12.91 10.31
C GLY A 393 1.51 13.70 10.34
N PHE A 394 1.27 14.46 9.27
CA PHE A 394 0.05 15.21 9.04
C PHE A 394 -0.72 14.60 7.85
N PRO A 395 -1.78 13.80 8.07
CA PRO A 395 -2.51 13.08 7.02
C PRO A 395 -3.42 13.99 6.15
N PHE A 396 -3.19 15.30 6.13
CA PHE A 396 -4.04 16.29 5.46
C PHE A 396 -3.41 16.72 4.13
N LYS A 397 -4.21 16.76 3.06
CA LYS A 397 -3.75 17.02 1.68
C LYS A 397 -2.89 18.28 1.56
N GLU A 398 -3.26 19.33 2.26
CA GLU A 398 -2.64 20.65 2.29
C GLU A 398 -1.30 20.66 3.04
N LYS A 399 -1.10 19.68 3.92
CA LYS A 399 0.10 19.51 4.76
C LYS A 399 0.98 18.33 4.29
N ASN A 400 0.48 17.49 3.38
CA ASN A 400 1.13 16.25 2.92
C ASN A 400 1.38 16.22 1.41
N GLY A 401 1.91 17.31 0.85
CA GLY A 401 2.30 17.35 -0.56
C GLY A 401 1.17 17.16 -1.57
N GLY A 402 -0.10 17.25 -1.15
CA GLY A 402 -1.26 17.00 -2.01
C GLY A 402 -1.87 15.60 -1.87
N ILE A 403 -1.39 14.76 -0.94
CA ILE A 403 -1.94 13.42 -0.67
C ILE A 403 -2.85 13.43 0.55
N ASN A 404 -4.08 12.96 0.38
CA ASN A 404 -5.02 12.71 1.46
C ASN A 404 -4.65 11.40 2.18
N GLY A 405 -4.40 11.45 3.49
CA GLY A 405 -4.07 10.27 4.29
C GLY A 405 -5.28 9.43 4.69
N PHE A 406 -6.50 9.96 4.59
CA PHE A 406 -7.71 9.25 5.03
C PHE A 406 -8.22 8.32 3.92
N THR A 407 -8.52 7.08 4.29
CA THR A 407 -9.08 6.08 3.36
C THR A 407 -10.61 6.15 3.28
N GLY A 408 -11.26 6.79 4.26
CA GLY A 408 -12.72 6.79 4.43
C GLY A 408 -13.27 5.47 5.00
N GLN A 409 -12.43 4.47 5.27
CA GLN A 409 -12.81 3.15 5.75
C GLN A 409 -11.99 2.76 6.99
N SER A 410 -12.00 3.60 8.01
CA SER A 410 -11.25 3.44 9.27
C SER A 410 -9.72 3.54 9.14
N GLY A 411 -9.15 3.55 7.94
CA GLY A 411 -7.71 3.64 7.72
C GLY A 411 -7.19 5.06 7.59
N ILE A 412 -6.03 5.34 8.20
CA ILE A 412 -5.27 6.59 8.05
C ILE A 412 -3.82 6.26 7.69
N TYR A 413 -3.33 6.86 6.61
CA TYR A 413 -1.92 6.89 6.26
C TYR A 413 -1.23 8.11 6.87
N GLY A 414 -0.37 7.83 7.84
CA GLY A 414 0.60 8.77 8.39
C GLY A 414 2.00 8.50 7.84
N THR A 415 3.02 8.93 8.59
CA THR A 415 4.43 8.74 8.23
C THR A 415 5.20 8.05 9.34
N ILE A 416 6.00 7.05 9.01
CA ILE A 416 7.03 6.48 9.88
C ILE A 416 8.41 6.91 9.39
N ARG A 417 9.34 7.13 10.32
CA ARG A 417 10.74 7.42 9.98
C ARG A 417 11.53 6.12 9.87
N THR A 418 12.43 6.04 8.90
CA THR A 418 13.40 4.95 8.76
C THR A 418 14.80 5.51 8.56
N ASP A 419 15.81 4.75 9.00
CA ASP A 419 17.23 5.11 8.92
C ASP A 419 18.04 3.86 8.46
N ILE A 420 17.69 3.31 7.29
CA ILE A 420 18.35 2.11 6.74
C ILE A 420 19.64 2.49 5.99
N LEU A 421 19.50 3.18 4.84
CA LEU A 421 20.63 3.74 4.08
C LEU A 421 20.67 5.27 4.13
N GLU A 422 19.50 5.86 4.33
CA GLU A 422 19.26 7.28 4.48
C GLU A 422 18.13 7.48 5.49
N THR A 423 18.10 8.67 6.09
CA THR A 423 16.95 9.11 6.87
C THR A 423 15.82 9.47 5.92
N ALA A 424 14.75 8.70 5.97
CA ALA A 424 13.59 8.86 5.10
C ALA A 424 12.27 8.69 5.86
N TYR A 425 11.19 9.19 5.25
CA TYR A 425 9.84 8.97 5.72
C TYR A 425 9.11 8.01 4.78
N LEU A 426 8.51 6.98 5.38
CA LEU A 426 7.67 6.00 4.70
C LEU A 426 6.23 6.17 5.15
N ASN A 427 5.27 5.72 4.34
CA ASN A 427 3.87 5.68 4.72
C ASN A 427 3.64 4.64 5.81
N GLY A 428 3.15 5.08 6.97
CA GLY A 428 2.64 4.19 8.02
C GLY A 428 1.12 4.06 7.92
N TYR A 429 0.56 2.94 8.38
CA TYR A 429 -0.89 2.70 8.36
C TYR A 429 -1.44 2.56 9.77
N TRP A 430 -2.49 3.32 10.08
CA TRP A 430 -3.25 3.23 11.32
C TRP A 430 -4.67 2.81 11.01
N TRP A 431 -5.20 1.91 11.82
CA TRP A 431 -6.57 1.45 11.76
C TRP A 431 -7.37 1.99 12.94
N TYR A 432 -8.53 2.56 12.68
CA TYR A 432 -9.49 2.97 13.70
C TYR A 432 -10.42 1.81 14.05
N ASP A 433 -10.24 1.25 15.24
CA ASP A 433 -11.18 0.32 15.82
C ASP A 433 -12.35 1.11 16.42
N SER A 434 -13.47 1.16 15.69
CA SER A 434 -14.69 1.85 16.13
C SER A 434 -15.32 1.25 17.39
N ASP A 435 -15.12 -0.05 17.66
CA ASP A 435 -15.63 -0.71 18.87
C ASP A 435 -14.81 -0.30 20.10
N ALA A 436 -13.49 -0.20 19.95
CA ALA A 436 -12.59 0.30 20.98
C ALA A 436 -12.56 1.83 21.10
N GLY A 437 -12.94 2.53 20.03
CA GLY A 437 -12.79 3.98 19.87
C GLY A 437 -11.32 4.41 19.81
N LYS A 438 -10.44 3.57 19.24
CA LYS A 438 -8.98 3.77 19.25
C LYS A 438 -8.31 3.58 17.90
N LEU A 439 -7.27 4.38 17.65
CA LEU A 439 -6.34 4.19 16.54
C LEU A 439 -5.21 3.23 16.94
N GLU A 440 -4.94 2.26 16.07
CA GLU A 440 -3.90 1.26 16.23
C GLU A 440 -2.96 1.26 15.02
N TYR A 441 -1.65 1.33 15.26
CA TYR A 441 -0.68 1.20 14.18
C TYR A 441 -0.62 -0.24 13.67
N MET A 442 -0.67 -0.40 12.35
CA MET A 442 -0.67 -1.69 11.66
C MET A 442 0.60 -1.81 10.81
N ASP A 443 1.56 -2.63 11.26
CA ASP A 443 2.71 -3.02 10.45
C ASP A 443 2.24 -3.97 9.34
N THR A 444 2.18 -3.45 8.10
CA THR A 444 1.74 -4.19 6.91
C THR A 444 2.92 -4.82 6.15
N GLY A 445 4.12 -4.83 6.74
CA GLY A 445 5.32 -5.38 6.14
C GLY A 445 6.06 -4.36 5.30
N MET A 446 5.53 -3.99 4.12
CA MET A 446 6.19 -3.06 3.19
C MET A 446 5.56 -1.67 3.24
N HIS A 447 6.39 -0.66 3.47
CA HIS A 447 6.01 0.74 3.57
C HIS A 447 6.55 1.53 2.38
N ARG A 448 5.67 2.27 1.70
CA ARG A 448 6.04 3.08 0.55
C ARG A 448 6.80 4.34 0.98
N TYR A 449 7.84 4.73 0.26
CA TYR A 449 8.51 6.02 0.50
C TYR A 449 7.55 7.18 0.20
N GLN A 450 7.60 8.23 1.02
CA GLN A 450 6.79 9.43 0.81
C GLN A 450 7.25 10.22 -0.42
N TYR A 451 8.56 10.28 -0.65
CA TYR A 451 9.17 10.92 -1.82
C TYR A 451 10.18 9.97 -2.46
N PHE A 452 10.20 9.93 -3.79
CA PHE A 452 11.08 9.06 -4.57
C PHE A 452 12.29 9.86 -5.05
N THR A 453 13.27 10.03 -4.16
CA THR A 453 14.52 10.72 -4.49
C THR A 453 15.34 9.89 -5.49
N PRO A 454 15.90 10.51 -6.56
CA PRO A 454 16.78 9.81 -7.47
C PRO A 454 18.16 9.58 -6.82
N HIS A 455 18.66 8.35 -6.92
CA HIS A 455 20.01 7.99 -6.52
C HIS A 455 20.80 7.50 -7.72
N ARG A 456 21.87 8.21 -8.09
CA ARG A 456 22.78 7.81 -9.17
C ARG A 456 23.63 6.62 -8.70
N LEU A 457 23.66 5.55 -9.48
CA LEU A 457 24.52 4.41 -9.22
C LEU A 457 25.99 4.70 -9.56
N TYR A 458 26.90 4.43 -8.64
CA TYR A 458 28.35 4.45 -8.88
C TYR A 458 28.91 3.11 -9.36
N VAL A 459 28.17 2.02 -9.14
CA VAL A 459 28.53 0.63 -9.47
C VAL A 459 27.35 -0.09 -10.09
N ASP A 460 27.61 -1.17 -10.82
CA ASP A 460 26.54 -2.05 -11.27
C ASP A 460 25.87 -2.66 -10.03
N LEU A 461 24.53 -2.63 -9.98
CA LEU A 461 23.74 -3.02 -8.82
C LEU A 461 22.91 -4.25 -9.17
N PRO A 462 23.29 -5.46 -8.71
CA PRO A 462 22.41 -6.61 -8.73
C PRO A 462 21.24 -6.38 -7.76
N LEU A 463 20.03 -6.69 -8.21
CA LEU A 463 18.79 -6.64 -7.44
C LEU A 463 18.25 -8.06 -7.33
N TRP A 464 17.84 -8.46 -6.14
CA TRP A 464 17.16 -9.72 -5.89
C TRP A 464 15.72 -9.66 -6.43
N GLU A 465 15.21 -10.72 -7.06
CA GLU A 465 13.83 -10.72 -7.58
C GLU A 465 12.77 -10.85 -6.47
N ALA A 466 13.16 -11.33 -5.30
CA ALA A 466 12.35 -11.41 -4.08
C ALA A 466 13.13 -10.91 -2.86
N MET A 467 12.46 -10.73 -1.71
CA MET A 467 13.10 -10.48 -0.41
C MET A 467 13.78 -11.76 0.14
N ASP A 468 14.67 -12.35 -0.68
CA ASP A 468 15.42 -13.56 -0.42
C ASP A 468 16.78 -13.43 -1.10
N GLN A 469 17.86 -13.47 -0.30
CA GLN A 469 19.25 -13.37 -0.78
C GLN A 469 19.72 -14.62 -1.54
N THR A 470 18.83 -15.55 -1.84
CA THR A 470 19.04 -16.71 -2.71
C THR A 470 18.23 -16.66 -3.99
N SER A 471 17.35 -15.66 -4.15
CA SER A 471 16.53 -15.48 -5.35
C SER A 471 17.39 -15.14 -6.57
N ASP A 472 16.81 -15.23 -7.76
CA ASP A 472 17.50 -14.80 -8.98
C ASP A 472 17.75 -13.28 -8.93
N GLN A 473 18.73 -12.83 -9.72
CA GLN A 473 19.13 -11.43 -9.76
C GLN A 473 19.03 -10.83 -11.15
N VAL A 474 18.58 -9.59 -11.21
CA VAL A 474 18.69 -8.70 -12.36
C VAL A 474 19.66 -7.57 -12.04
N THR A 475 20.49 -7.15 -12.99
CA THR A 475 21.51 -6.12 -12.74
C THR A 475 21.18 -4.81 -13.42
N VAL A 476 21.15 -3.73 -12.63
CA VAL A 476 21.07 -2.35 -13.11
C VAL A 476 22.49 -1.84 -13.38
N SER A 477 22.70 -1.16 -14.50
CA SER A 477 24.03 -0.68 -14.87
C SER A 477 24.43 0.57 -14.07
N SER A 478 25.71 0.67 -13.73
CA SER A 478 26.29 1.88 -13.14
C SER A 478 25.99 3.13 -13.98
N GLY A 479 25.82 4.25 -13.30
CA GLY A 479 25.48 5.52 -13.92
C GLY A 479 24.03 5.58 -14.42
N GLN A 480 23.12 4.77 -13.92
CA GLN A 480 21.67 5.01 -14.00
C GLN A 480 21.16 5.60 -12.70
N ASP A 481 20.01 6.28 -12.77
CA ASP A 481 19.29 6.70 -11.57
C ASP A 481 18.36 5.56 -11.13
N VAL A 482 18.34 5.31 -9.83
CA VAL A 482 17.39 4.42 -9.19
C VAL A 482 16.58 5.16 -8.14
N PHE A 483 15.42 4.60 -7.80
CA PHE A 483 14.47 5.16 -6.85
C PHE A 483 14.14 4.11 -5.81
N PHE A 484 14.16 4.50 -4.54
CA PHE A 484 13.66 3.67 -3.45
C PHE A 484 12.14 3.81 -3.40
N ILE A 485 11.43 2.72 -3.67
CA ILE A 485 9.97 2.72 -3.86
C ILE A 485 9.27 2.34 -2.55
N SER A 486 9.72 1.28 -1.91
CA SER A 486 9.19 0.82 -0.62
C SER A 486 10.27 0.10 0.18
N SER A 487 10.04 -0.07 1.49
CA SER A 487 10.94 -0.77 2.38
C SER A 487 10.17 -1.49 3.48
N ASP A 488 10.73 -2.57 4.03
CA ASP A 488 10.22 -3.22 5.23
C ASP A 488 10.53 -2.46 6.53
N ALA A 489 11.10 -1.26 6.40
CA ALA A 489 11.59 -0.40 7.46
C ALA A 489 12.68 -1.05 8.36
N LYS A 490 13.29 -2.15 7.91
CA LYS A 490 14.29 -2.92 8.68
C LYS A 490 15.59 -3.11 7.89
N GLU A 491 15.55 -3.82 6.77
CA GLU A 491 16.75 -4.21 6.03
C GLU A 491 16.53 -4.36 4.51
N TRP A 492 15.28 -4.40 4.05
CA TRP A 492 14.94 -4.56 2.63
C TRP A 492 14.41 -3.27 2.03
N ILE A 493 14.89 -2.94 0.84
CA ILE A 493 14.39 -1.81 0.03
C ILE A 493 14.08 -2.33 -1.36
N TYR A 494 12.86 -2.08 -1.82
CA TYR A 494 12.45 -2.31 -3.20
C TYR A 494 12.84 -1.09 -4.05
N VAL A 495 13.58 -1.37 -5.12
CA VAL A 495 14.27 -0.38 -5.95
C VAL A 495 13.79 -0.51 -7.38
N ARG A 496 13.56 0.64 -8.02
CA ARG A 496 13.28 0.72 -9.46
C ARG A 496 14.30 1.62 -10.14
N ALA A 497 14.85 1.14 -11.25
CA ALA A 497 15.75 1.89 -12.12
C ALA A 497 14.99 2.63 -13.21
N LYS A 498 15.61 3.66 -13.79
CA LYS A 498 14.98 4.45 -14.84
C LYS A 498 14.67 3.67 -16.13
N ASP A 499 15.36 2.56 -16.38
CA ASP A 499 15.08 1.67 -17.52
C ASP A 499 13.96 0.65 -17.25
N GLY A 500 13.31 0.73 -16.09
CA GLY A 500 12.24 -0.19 -15.68
C GLY A 500 12.72 -1.44 -14.96
N THR A 501 14.04 -1.68 -14.87
CA THR A 501 14.58 -2.77 -14.06
C THR A 501 14.26 -2.55 -12.60
N GLU A 502 13.77 -3.57 -11.91
CA GLU A 502 13.35 -3.46 -10.51
C GLU A 502 13.62 -4.74 -9.73
N GLY A 503 13.65 -4.61 -8.40
CA GLY A 503 13.92 -5.70 -7.48
C GLY A 503 14.35 -5.18 -6.11
N TYR A 504 14.91 -6.05 -5.29
CA TYR A 504 15.20 -5.76 -3.90
C TYR A 504 16.71 -5.64 -3.64
N ILE A 505 17.06 -4.67 -2.81
CA ILE A 505 18.35 -4.64 -2.14
C ILE A 505 18.17 -5.03 -0.68
N HIS A 506 19.19 -5.71 -0.14
CA HIS A 506 19.30 -6.00 1.28
C HIS A 506 20.43 -5.17 1.89
N VAL A 507 20.19 -4.62 3.07
CA VAL A 507 21.09 -3.72 3.77
C VAL A 507 21.55 -4.37 5.07
N ASP A 508 22.85 -4.59 5.20
CA ASP A 508 23.49 -5.15 6.40
C ASP A 508 24.41 -4.10 7.04
N GLY A 509 23.90 -3.46 8.09
CA GLY A 509 24.51 -2.26 8.67
C GLY A 509 24.51 -1.11 7.67
N GLU A 510 25.70 -0.62 7.31
CA GLU A 510 25.84 0.43 6.29
C GLU A 510 26.01 -0.13 4.87
N ASN A 511 26.10 -1.46 4.72
CA ASN A 511 26.44 -2.09 3.44
C ASN A 511 25.20 -2.53 2.66
N VAL A 512 25.24 -2.31 1.35
CA VAL A 512 24.35 -2.99 0.41
C VAL A 512 24.94 -4.38 0.15
N SER A 513 24.33 -5.43 0.70
CA SER A 513 24.89 -6.78 0.65
C SER A 513 25.00 -7.31 -0.78
N ASN A 514 24.12 -6.87 -1.68
CA ASN A 514 24.11 -7.21 -3.11
C ASN A 514 25.46 -6.95 -3.80
N VAL A 515 26.20 -5.92 -3.35
CA VAL A 515 27.51 -5.54 -3.92
C VAL A 515 28.64 -5.59 -2.89
N GLY A 516 28.32 -5.81 -1.61
CA GLY A 516 29.29 -5.86 -0.51
C GLY A 516 30.01 -4.53 -0.27
N ARG A 517 29.32 -3.40 -0.44
CA ARG A 517 29.89 -2.04 -0.28
C ARG A 517 28.98 -1.16 0.58
N PRO A 518 29.54 -0.16 1.28
CA PRO A 518 28.75 0.85 1.95
C PRO A 518 27.79 1.55 0.99
N GLY A 519 26.56 1.87 1.41
CA GLY A 519 25.58 2.56 0.57
C GLY A 519 26.11 3.84 -0.08
N THR A 520 26.96 4.59 0.64
CA THR A 520 27.63 5.81 0.15
C THR A 520 28.62 5.56 -0.99
N GLU A 521 29.08 4.33 -1.20
CA GLU A 521 29.90 3.92 -2.34
C GLU A 521 29.07 3.34 -3.50
N VAL A 522 27.77 3.12 -3.29
CA VAL A 522 26.83 2.56 -4.27
C VAL A 522 25.95 3.64 -4.87
N PHE A 523 25.42 4.54 -4.03
CA PHE A 523 24.42 5.54 -4.36
C PHE A 523 24.96 6.96 -4.17
N SER A 524 24.56 7.88 -5.05
CA SER A 524 24.69 9.31 -4.80
C SER A 524 23.62 9.83 -3.86
N GLU A 525 23.91 10.96 -3.20
CA GLU A 525 22.90 11.83 -2.59
C GLU A 525 21.99 11.12 -1.57
N LEU A 526 22.53 10.15 -0.81
CA LEU A 526 21.86 9.61 0.37
C LEU A 526 21.67 10.72 1.41
N ASN A 527 20.45 10.83 1.93
CA ASN A 527 20.08 11.88 2.89
C ASN A 527 20.32 11.43 4.33
N TYR A 528 20.99 12.25 5.12
CA TYR A 528 21.18 12.00 6.56
C TYR A 528 20.72 13.25 7.31
N PHE A 529 19.63 13.12 8.07
CA PHE A 529 19.19 14.16 8.98
C PHE A 529 19.71 13.85 10.38
N ASP A 530 20.16 14.87 11.10
CA ASP A 530 20.63 14.76 12.49
C ASP A 530 19.46 14.59 13.49
#